data_AF-A0A1W9H251-F1
#
_entry.id   AF-A0A1W9H251-F1
#
_cell.length_a   1.000
_cell.length_b   1.000
_cell.length_c   1.000
_cell.angle_alpha   90.00
_cell.angle_beta   90.00
_cell.angle_gamma   90.00
#
_symmetry.space_group_name_H-M   'P 1'
#
loop_
_entity.id
_entity.type
_entity.pdbx_description
1 polymer ?
#
loop_
_entity_poly.entity_id
_entity_poly.type
_entity_poly.pdbx_seq_one_letter_code
_entity_poly.pdbx_strand_id
1 'polypeptide(L)'
;MSITLLTAVPGGGKTSYAVWNIIKKAHEEGKVIYTCGIPKLKIPTIELTYDQIRQWNQIENNQNNLPELVNLEHGSLIVIDEVQKLWPAIGSKVSDDIKDLSVHHHYGLSFFLITQSPNLIHRNVLALVDRHLHIRVTWAGRKIFEWPEYCRTPGAKSSRDSAIPHNYTLPKNSFSLYHSSTHHIKPECC
;
A
#
# COMPACT_ATOMS: atom_id res chain seq x y z
N MET A 1 4.29 -10.15 -9.76
CA MET A 1 3.04 -9.44 -9.41
C MET A 1 2.61 -9.95 -8.06
N SER A 2 2.19 -9.08 -7.16
CA SER A 2 2.01 -9.42 -5.75
C SER A 2 1.15 -8.37 -5.05
N ILE A 3 0.50 -8.77 -3.96
CA ILE A 3 -0.10 -7.84 -3.01
C ILE A 3 0.82 -7.73 -1.78
N THR A 4 1.49 -6.58 -1.65
CA THR A 4 2.29 -6.26 -0.45
C THR A 4 1.48 -5.37 0.49
N LEU A 5 1.39 -5.76 1.76
CA LEU A 5 0.79 -4.98 2.83
C LEU A 5 1.88 -4.32 3.68
N LEU A 6 1.79 -3.02 3.91
CA LEU A 6 2.64 -2.26 4.83
C LEU A 6 1.81 -1.75 6.00
N THR A 7 2.20 -2.13 7.22
CA THR A 7 1.57 -1.67 8.45
C THR A 7 2.54 -0.99 9.41
N ALA A 8 2.03 -0.04 10.19
CA ALA A 8 2.76 0.64 11.25
C ALA A 8 1.77 1.52 12.02
N VAL A 9 2.12 1.89 13.25
CA VAL A 9 1.41 2.94 13.98
C VAL A 9 1.40 4.28 13.20
N PRO A 10 0.44 5.19 13.47
CA PRO A 10 0.50 6.57 12.99
C PRO A 10 1.86 7.22 13.29
N GLY A 11 2.41 7.97 12.33
CA GLY A 11 3.76 8.54 12.46
C GLY A 11 4.92 7.53 12.32
N GLY A 12 4.64 6.25 12.06
CA GLY A 12 5.67 5.21 11.87
C GLY A 12 6.54 5.35 10.62
N GLY A 13 6.19 6.26 9.70
CA GLY A 13 6.94 6.50 8.46
C GLY A 13 6.54 5.59 7.29
N LYS A 14 5.31 5.09 7.27
CA LYS A 14 4.78 4.21 6.20
C LYS A 14 4.84 4.86 4.82
N THR A 15 4.32 6.07 4.70
CA THR A 15 4.31 6.83 3.44
C THR A 15 5.73 7.10 2.95
N SER A 16 6.64 7.49 3.86
CA SER A 16 8.07 7.67 3.55
C SER A 16 8.71 6.38 3.02
N TYR A 17 8.40 5.24 3.66
CA TYR A 17 8.87 3.93 3.19
C TYR A 17 8.35 3.63 1.78
N ALA A 18 7.05 3.83 1.53
CA ALA A 18 6.43 3.58 0.23
C ALA A 18 7.05 4.46 -0.87
N VAL A 19 7.19 5.77 -0.61
CA VAL A 19 7.79 6.70 -1.58
C VAL A 19 9.22 6.30 -1.94
N TRP A 20 10.05 6.01 -0.94
CA TRP A 20 11.47 5.76 -1.16
C TRP A 20 11.77 4.36 -1.70
N ASN A 21 11.14 3.33 -1.14
CA ASN A 21 11.51 1.94 -1.43
C ASN A 21 10.67 1.31 -2.54
N ILE A 22 9.49 1.85 -2.81
CA ILE A 22 8.52 1.24 -3.72
C ILE A 22 8.30 2.15 -4.93
N ILE A 23 7.77 3.36 -4.71
CA ILE A 23 7.42 4.29 -5.80
C ILE A 23 8.67 4.72 -6.57
N LYS A 24 9.73 5.17 -5.88
CA LYS A 24 10.99 5.58 -6.53
C LYS A 24 11.61 4.45 -7.35
N LYS A 25 11.66 3.22 -6.82
CA LYS A 25 12.21 2.06 -7.54
C LYS A 25 11.37 1.70 -8.75
N ALA A 26 10.04 1.64 -8.60
CA ALA A 26 9.15 1.37 -9.73
C ALA A 26 9.27 2.43 -10.83
N HIS A 27 9.49 3.69 -10.45
CA HIS A 27 9.69 4.78 -11.40
C HIS A 27 11.03 4.63 -12.14
N GLU A 28 12.10 4.29 -11.43
CA GLU A 28 13.42 4.00 -12.02
C GLU A 28 13.38 2.78 -12.96
N GLU A 29 12.50 1.81 -12.70
CA GLU A 29 12.21 0.66 -13.56
C GLU A 29 11.30 0.99 -14.75
N GLY A 30 10.83 2.24 -14.88
CA GLY A 30 9.96 2.69 -15.97
C GLY A 30 8.52 2.20 -15.89
N LYS A 31 8.05 1.75 -14.71
CA LYS A 31 6.66 1.30 -14.51
C LYS A 31 5.72 2.49 -14.39
N VAL A 32 4.49 2.31 -14.87
CA VAL A 32 3.38 3.21 -14.58
C VAL A 32 2.93 3.02 -13.14
N ILE A 33 2.76 4.12 -12.42
CA ILE A 33 2.45 4.12 -10.99
C ILE A 33 1.18 4.92 -10.75
N TYR A 34 0.20 4.25 -10.17
CA TYR A 34 -1.03 4.84 -9.67
C TYR A 34 -0.96 4.96 -8.16
N THR A 35 -1.38 6.11 -7.63
CA THR A 35 -1.35 6.37 -6.19
C THR A 35 -2.68 6.87 -5.70
N CYS A 36 -3.11 6.45 -4.51
CA CYS A 36 -4.32 6.94 -3.86
C CYS A 36 -4.05 7.27 -2.40
N GLY A 37 -4.50 8.44 -1.95
CA GLY A 37 -4.37 8.88 -0.57
C GLY A 37 -2.97 9.37 -0.17
N ILE A 38 -2.02 9.49 -1.12
CA ILE A 38 -0.68 10.05 -0.89
C ILE A 38 -0.60 11.42 -1.56
N PRO A 39 -0.88 12.52 -0.84
CA PRO A 39 -0.93 13.83 -1.45
C PRO A 39 0.46 14.33 -1.84
N LYS A 40 0.52 15.12 -2.93
CA LYS A 40 1.67 15.99 -3.28
C LYS A 40 2.99 15.22 -3.44
N LEU A 41 2.98 14.18 -4.26
CA LEU A 41 4.19 13.51 -4.73
C LEU A 41 4.90 14.39 -5.77
N LYS A 42 6.24 14.41 -5.72
CA LYS A 42 7.08 15.05 -6.75
C LYS A 42 7.59 14.08 -7.82
N ILE A 43 7.47 12.78 -7.54
CA ILE A 43 7.74 11.72 -8.51
C ILE A 43 6.52 11.65 -9.44
N PRO A 44 6.70 11.51 -10.77
CA PRO A 44 5.57 11.41 -11.68
C PRO A 44 4.77 10.14 -11.38
N THR A 45 3.54 10.34 -10.91
CA THR A 45 2.56 9.31 -10.57
C THR A 45 1.17 9.78 -11.00
N ILE A 46 0.28 8.85 -11.31
CA ILE A 46 -1.12 9.16 -11.63
C ILE A 46 -1.92 9.06 -10.32
N GLU A 47 -2.43 10.18 -9.83
CA GLU A 47 -3.25 10.21 -8.63
C GLU A 47 -4.68 9.78 -8.96
N LEU A 48 -5.17 8.76 -8.27
CA LEU A 48 -6.53 8.24 -8.39
C LEU A 48 -7.29 8.41 -7.08
N THR A 49 -8.59 8.63 -7.20
CA THR A 49 -9.52 8.59 -6.07
C THR A 49 -9.85 7.13 -5.70
N TYR A 50 -10.34 6.93 -4.47
CA TYR A 50 -10.76 5.58 -4.04
C TYR A 50 -11.88 5.02 -4.94
N ASP A 51 -12.79 5.87 -5.44
CA ASP A 51 -13.87 5.42 -6.32
C ASP A 51 -13.36 4.99 -7.70
N GLN A 52 -12.31 5.63 -8.23
CA GLN A 52 -11.64 5.17 -9.45
C GLN A 52 -10.95 3.82 -9.24
N ILE A 53 -10.32 3.62 -8.07
CA ILE A 53 -9.70 2.32 -7.76
C ILE A 53 -10.75 1.23 -7.54
N ARG A 54 -11.95 1.53 -7.03
CA ARG A 54 -13.05 0.53 -6.97
C ARG A 54 -13.42 -0.03 -8.34
N GLN A 55 -13.07 0.69 -9.40
CA GLN A 55 -13.34 0.32 -10.79
C GLN A 55 -12.08 -0.22 -11.49
N TRP A 56 -11.08 -0.68 -10.74
CA TRP A 56 -9.82 -1.18 -11.28
C TRP A 56 -10.00 -2.40 -12.21
N ASN A 57 -11.03 -3.20 -11.97
CA ASN A 57 -11.37 -4.44 -12.69
C ASN A 57 -12.31 -4.20 -13.89
N GLN A 58 -12.62 -2.94 -14.23
CA GLN A 58 -13.42 -2.63 -15.40
C GLN A 58 -12.63 -2.90 -16.67
N ILE A 59 -13.24 -3.67 -17.56
CA ILE A 59 -12.64 -4.14 -18.81
C ILE A 59 -13.51 -3.67 -19.96
N GLU A 60 -12.87 -3.15 -21.00
CA GLU A 60 -13.49 -2.90 -22.30
C GLU A 60 -12.77 -3.70 -23.38
N ASN A 61 -13.49 -4.00 -24.46
CA ASN A 61 -12.88 -4.64 -25.62
C ASN A 61 -12.16 -3.58 -26.44
N ASN A 62 -10.85 -3.75 -26.63
CA ASN A 62 -10.10 -2.89 -27.53
C ASN A 62 -10.46 -3.17 -29.01
N GLN A 63 -9.85 -2.42 -29.93
CA GLN A 63 -10.10 -2.52 -31.37
C GLN A 63 -9.90 -3.95 -31.94
N ASN A 64 -9.16 -4.81 -31.23
CA ASN A 64 -8.89 -6.20 -31.59
C ASN A 64 -9.79 -7.21 -30.85
N ASN A 65 -10.87 -6.77 -30.18
CA ASN A 65 -11.72 -7.59 -29.31
C ASN A 65 -10.97 -8.28 -28.16
N LEU A 66 -9.88 -7.69 -27.69
CA LEU A 66 -9.16 -8.18 -26.52
C LEU A 66 -9.59 -7.39 -25.28
N PRO A 67 -9.78 -8.07 -24.12
CA PRO A 67 -10.12 -7.41 -22.87
C PRO A 67 -8.94 -6.56 -22.39
N GLU A 68 -9.18 -5.26 -22.21
CA GLU A 68 -8.21 -4.30 -21.71
C GLU A 68 -8.81 -3.50 -20.54
N LEU A 69 -7.98 -3.20 -19.54
CA LEU A 69 -8.42 -2.43 -18.39
C LEU A 69 -8.70 -0.97 -18.78
N VAL A 70 -9.85 -0.45 -18.37
CA VAL A 70 -10.28 0.92 -18.74
C VAL A 70 -9.49 1.99 -17.99
N ASN A 71 -9.23 1.76 -16.70
CA ASN A 71 -8.72 2.79 -15.78
C ASN A 71 -7.23 2.64 -15.48
N LEU A 72 -6.63 1.48 -15.76
CA LEU A 72 -5.28 1.13 -15.35
C LEU A 72 -4.51 0.49 -16.50
N GLU A 73 -3.23 0.83 -16.63
CA GLU A 73 -2.34 0.16 -17.58
C GLU A 73 -1.90 -1.21 -17.04
N HIS A 74 -1.76 -2.18 -17.94
CA HIS A 74 -1.22 -3.49 -17.60
C HIS A 74 0.22 -3.37 -17.08
N GLY A 75 0.61 -4.23 -16.14
CA GLY A 75 1.96 -4.21 -15.58
C GLY A 75 2.23 -3.07 -14.59
N SER A 76 1.23 -2.26 -14.27
CA SER A 76 1.37 -1.09 -13.39
C SER A 76 1.45 -1.43 -11.90
N LEU A 77 1.97 -0.47 -11.13
CA LEU A 77 1.99 -0.49 -9.68
C LEU A 77 0.88 0.40 -9.12
N ILE A 78 0.06 -0.14 -8.22
CA ILE A 78 -0.99 0.60 -7.52
C ILE A 78 -0.62 0.72 -6.05
N VAL A 79 -0.43 1.95 -5.56
CA VAL A 79 -0.10 2.25 -4.18
C VAL A 79 -1.29 2.92 -3.49
N ILE A 80 -1.81 2.30 -2.43
CA ILE A 80 -3.04 2.75 -1.76
C ILE A 80 -2.74 3.06 -0.30
N ASP A 81 -2.80 4.33 0.08
CA ASP A 81 -2.74 4.75 1.48
C ASP A 81 -4.11 4.66 2.15
N GLU A 82 -4.11 4.35 3.45
CA GLU A 82 -5.31 4.11 4.26
C GLU A 82 -6.34 3.21 3.55
N VAL A 83 -5.89 2.04 3.06
CA VAL A 83 -6.68 1.10 2.22
C VAL A 83 -8.01 0.68 2.85
N GLN A 84 -8.18 0.79 4.18
CA GLN A 84 -9.47 0.56 4.82
C GLN A 84 -10.58 1.52 4.35
N LYS A 85 -10.24 2.66 3.72
CA LYS A 85 -11.23 3.53 3.06
C LYS A 85 -11.81 2.88 1.79
N LEU A 86 -11.01 2.03 1.14
CA LEU A 86 -11.41 1.25 -0.03
C LEU A 86 -12.13 -0.04 0.37
N TRP A 87 -11.45 -0.86 1.19
CA TRP A 87 -11.90 -2.20 1.60
C TRP A 87 -11.91 -2.33 3.13
N PRO A 88 -12.89 -1.71 3.83
CA PRO A 88 -12.98 -1.79 5.29
C PRO A 88 -13.31 -3.20 5.78
N ALA A 89 -12.88 -3.55 6.99
CA ALA A 89 -13.16 -4.85 7.61
C ALA A 89 -14.64 -5.09 7.96
N ILE A 90 -15.39 -4.03 8.31
CA ILE A 90 -16.78 -4.09 8.78
C ILE A 90 -17.68 -3.38 7.78
N GLY A 91 -18.85 -3.97 7.51
CA GLY A 91 -19.90 -3.33 6.70
C GLY A 91 -19.70 -3.38 5.18
N SER A 92 -18.56 -3.89 4.71
CA SER A 92 -18.35 -4.16 3.29
C SER A 92 -19.04 -5.47 2.91
N LYS A 93 -20.12 -5.39 2.11
CA LYS A 93 -20.50 -6.54 1.28
C LYS A 93 -19.31 -6.85 0.38
N VAL A 94 -19.10 -8.13 0.07
CA VAL A 94 -18.06 -8.53 -0.88
C VAL A 94 -18.41 -7.94 -2.25
N SER A 95 -17.76 -6.83 -2.59
CA SER A 95 -17.88 -6.13 -3.86
C SER A 95 -17.07 -6.86 -4.94
N ASP A 96 -17.42 -6.64 -6.21
CA ASP A 96 -16.84 -7.39 -7.31
C ASP A 96 -15.34 -7.09 -7.49
N ASP A 97 -14.93 -5.85 -7.20
CA ASP A 97 -13.53 -5.45 -7.17
C ASP A 97 -12.70 -6.24 -6.15
N ILE A 98 -13.28 -6.68 -5.02
CA ILE A 98 -12.61 -7.56 -4.04
C ILE A 98 -12.53 -9.00 -4.55
N LYS A 99 -13.56 -9.50 -5.24
CA LYS A 99 -13.56 -10.87 -5.79
C LYS A 99 -12.51 -11.02 -6.89
N ASP A 100 -12.44 -10.00 -7.74
CA ASP A 100 -11.57 -9.98 -8.90
C ASP A 100 -10.11 -9.73 -8.53
N LEU A 101 -9.81 -9.34 -7.27
CA LEU A 101 -8.42 -9.24 -6.82
C LEU A 101 -7.66 -10.56 -6.98
N SER A 102 -8.35 -11.71 -6.98
CA SER A 102 -7.71 -13.01 -7.26
C SER A 102 -7.10 -13.10 -8.66
N VAL A 103 -7.63 -12.36 -9.64
CA VAL A 103 -7.17 -12.39 -11.05
C VAL A 103 -6.25 -11.22 -11.41
N HIS A 104 -5.85 -10.39 -10.46
CA HIS A 104 -4.99 -9.22 -10.74
C HIS A 104 -3.67 -9.56 -11.46
N HIS A 105 -3.13 -10.77 -11.22
CA HIS A 105 -1.92 -11.27 -11.88
C HIS A 105 -2.09 -11.42 -13.40
N HIS A 106 -3.30 -11.66 -13.90
CA HIS A 106 -3.55 -11.74 -15.35
C HIS A 106 -3.28 -10.41 -16.05
N TYR A 107 -3.47 -9.30 -15.34
CA TYR A 107 -3.32 -7.95 -15.88
C TYR A 107 -1.96 -7.32 -15.60
N GLY A 108 -1.04 -8.03 -14.97
CA GLY A 108 0.25 -7.44 -14.68
C GLY A 108 0.32 -6.62 -13.39
N LEU A 109 -0.79 -6.47 -12.67
CA LEU A 109 -0.90 -5.46 -11.62
C LEU A 109 -0.13 -5.86 -10.36
N SER A 110 0.44 -4.88 -9.69
CA SER A 110 1.04 -5.07 -8.36
C SER A 110 0.42 -4.08 -7.37
N PHE A 111 -0.06 -4.57 -6.23
CA PHE A 111 -0.67 -3.73 -5.21
C PHE A 111 0.27 -3.52 -4.03
N PHE A 112 0.45 -2.27 -3.62
CA PHE A 112 1.12 -1.89 -2.39
C PHE A 112 0.13 -1.19 -1.46
N LEU A 113 -0.38 -1.93 -0.49
CA LEU A 113 -1.42 -1.51 0.42
C LEU A 113 -0.80 -0.96 1.71
N ILE A 114 -1.26 0.20 2.16
CA ILE A 114 -0.78 0.82 3.39
C ILE A 114 -1.95 0.98 4.36
N THR A 115 -1.75 0.58 5.61
CA THR A 115 -2.72 0.81 6.68
C THR A 115 -2.03 0.92 8.05
N GLN A 116 -2.79 1.33 9.06
CA GLN A 116 -2.33 1.33 10.44
C GLN A 116 -2.35 -0.07 11.06
N SER A 117 -3.35 -0.89 10.69
CA SER A 117 -3.55 -2.22 11.24
C SER A 117 -4.22 -3.14 10.21
N PRO A 118 -3.76 -4.40 10.07
CA PRO A 118 -4.39 -5.37 9.17
C PRO A 118 -5.87 -5.58 9.47
N ASN A 119 -6.27 -5.47 10.74
CA ASN A 119 -7.66 -5.69 11.18
C ASN A 119 -8.65 -4.63 10.68
N LEU A 120 -8.17 -3.57 10.03
CA LEU A 120 -9.02 -2.56 9.39
C LEU A 120 -9.42 -2.95 7.96
N ILE A 121 -8.79 -3.98 7.39
CA ILE A 121 -8.98 -4.40 6.00
C ILE A 121 -9.94 -5.59 5.92
N HIS A 122 -10.73 -5.65 4.85
CA HIS A 122 -11.57 -6.79 4.53
C HIS A 122 -10.77 -8.11 4.42
N ARG A 123 -11.31 -9.20 4.98
CA ARG A 123 -10.62 -10.50 5.11
C ARG A 123 -10.20 -11.12 3.77
N ASN A 124 -10.99 -10.95 2.71
CA ASN A 124 -10.67 -11.54 1.40
C ASN A 124 -9.45 -10.85 0.76
N VAL A 125 -9.25 -9.56 1.02
CA VAL A 125 -8.06 -8.84 0.56
C VAL A 125 -6.83 -9.34 1.32
N LEU A 126 -6.95 -9.48 2.65
CA LEU A 126 -5.87 -9.99 3.50
C LEU A 126 -5.44 -11.40 3.10
N ALA A 127 -6.39 -12.26 2.70
CA ALA A 127 -6.11 -13.62 2.26
C ALA A 127 -5.27 -13.71 0.98
N LEU A 128 -5.20 -12.62 0.20
CA LEU A 128 -4.40 -12.53 -1.03
C LEU A 128 -3.05 -11.81 -0.83
N VAL A 129 -2.71 -11.44 0.41
CA VAL A 129 -1.44 -10.76 0.72
C VAL A 129 -0.29 -11.76 0.68
N ASP A 130 0.61 -11.58 -0.28
CA ASP A 130 1.82 -12.41 -0.46
C ASP A 130 3.00 -11.94 0.39
N ARG A 131 2.94 -10.70 0.89
CA ARG A 131 4.01 -10.13 1.70
C ARG A 131 3.47 -9.08 2.64
N HIS A 132 3.78 -9.21 3.92
CA HIS A 132 3.43 -8.23 4.93
C HIS A 132 4.68 -7.66 5.59
N LEU A 133 4.79 -6.33 5.56
CA LEU A 133 5.83 -5.56 6.20
C LEU A 133 5.23 -4.76 7.35
N HIS A 134 5.79 -4.88 8.56
CA HIS A 134 5.39 -4.07 9.71
C HIS A 134 6.55 -3.20 10.21
N ILE A 135 6.42 -1.87 10.10
CA ILE A 135 7.38 -0.94 10.68
C ILE A 135 7.05 -0.75 12.16
N ARG A 136 8.00 -1.14 13.02
CA ARG A 136 7.95 -0.88 14.46
C ARG A 136 8.98 0.18 14.84
N VAL A 137 8.52 1.24 15.47
CA VAL A 137 9.38 2.23 16.12
C VAL A 137 9.70 1.76 17.53
N THR A 138 10.96 1.78 17.90
CA THR A 138 11.49 1.43 19.22
C THR A 138 12.43 2.54 19.69
N TRP A 139 12.80 2.51 20.97
CA TRP A 139 13.79 3.44 21.51
C TRP A 139 15.15 3.36 20.80
N ALA A 140 15.51 2.18 20.29
CA ALA A 140 16.76 1.94 19.56
C ALA A 140 16.69 2.27 18.05
N GLY A 141 15.56 2.80 17.57
CA GLY A 141 15.33 3.09 16.16
C GLY A 141 14.17 2.30 15.58
N ARG A 142 14.17 2.07 14.26
CA ARG A 142 13.06 1.40 13.55
C ARG A 142 13.49 0.03 13.06
N LYS A 143 12.57 -0.92 13.13
CA LYS A 143 12.72 -2.26 12.53
C LYS A 143 11.52 -2.55 11.64
N ILE A 144 11.76 -3.27 10.56
CA ILE A 144 10.71 -3.87 9.74
C ILE A 144 10.65 -5.34 10.09
N PHE A 145 9.47 -5.85 10.36
CA PHE A 145 9.20 -7.27 10.49
C PHE A 145 8.47 -7.72 9.23
N GLU A 146 9.00 -8.75 8.57
CA GLU A 146 8.46 -9.28 7.31
C GLU A 146 7.88 -10.67 7.51
N TRP A 147 6.72 -10.91 6.90
CA TRP A 147 6.06 -12.21 6.81
C TRP A 147 5.67 -12.51 5.35
N PRO A 148 5.67 -13.80 4.95
CA PRO A 148 5.23 -14.24 3.61
C PRO A 148 3.69 -14.25 3.45
N GLU A 149 2.96 -13.92 4.51
CA GLU A 149 1.51 -13.77 4.53
C GLU A 149 1.15 -12.64 5.49
N TYR A 150 -0.11 -12.19 5.51
CA TYR A 150 -0.51 -11.18 6.48
C TYR A 150 -0.40 -11.70 7.93
N CYS A 151 0.12 -10.86 8.83
CA CYS A 151 0.15 -11.14 10.25
C CYS A 151 -0.94 -10.34 10.96
N ARG A 152 -1.91 -11.00 11.58
CA ARG A 152 -3.06 -10.35 12.24
C ARG A 152 -2.65 -9.45 13.42
N THR A 153 -1.62 -9.84 14.17
CA THR A 153 -1.20 -9.19 15.42
C THR A 153 0.32 -8.90 15.43
N PRO A 154 0.80 -7.98 14.57
CA PRO A 154 2.24 -7.74 14.41
C PRO A 154 2.91 -7.12 15.66
N GLY A 155 2.11 -6.60 16.60
CA GLY A 155 2.60 -6.08 17.88
C GLY A 155 3.01 -7.17 18.88
N ALA A 156 2.43 -8.37 18.77
CA ALA A 156 2.64 -9.47 19.70
C ALA A 156 4.09 -9.99 19.63
N LYS A 157 4.62 -10.52 20.73
CA LYS A 157 5.98 -11.06 20.75
C LYS A 157 6.09 -12.32 19.89
N SER A 158 5.19 -13.29 20.11
CA SER A 158 5.14 -14.55 19.34
C SER A 158 5.09 -14.33 17.84
N SER A 159 4.25 -13.40 17.37
CA SER A 159 4.13 -13.05 15.96
C SER A 159 5.42 -12.44 15.38
N ARG A 160 6.19 -11.70 16.19
CA ARG A 160 7.45 -11.11 15.75
C ARG A 160 8.60 -12.11 15.75
N ASP A 161 8.54 -13.10 16.62
CA ASP A 161 9.56 -14.16 16.69
C ASP A 161 9.49 -15.07 15.44
N SER A 162 8.33 -15.18 14.78
CA SER A 162 8.16 -15.86 13.49
C SER A 162 8.42 -14.97 12.27
N ALA A 163 8.74 -13.70 12.47
CA ALA A 163 8.98 -12.74 11.39
C ALA A 163 10.46 -12.65 11.05
N ILE A 164 10.78 -12.21 9.83
CA ILE A 164 12.15 -11.85 9.45
C ILE A 164 12.39 -10.38 9.82
N PRO A 165 13.31 -10.07 10.76
CA PRO A 165 13.56 -8.70 11.17
C PRO A 165 14.63 -8.04 10.29
N HIS A 166 14.33 -6.82 9.84
CA HIS A 166 15.27 -5.94 9.14
C HIS A 166 15.44 -4.64 9.92
N ASN A 167 16.68 -4.17 10.02
CA ASN A 167 16.92 -2.81 10.51
C ASN A 167 16.43 -1.81 9.46
N TYR A 168 15.71 -0.78 9.90
CA TYR A 168 15.19 0.24 9.00
C TYR A 168 15.61 1.63 9.46
N THR A 169 16.21 2.37 8.55
CA THR A 169 16.51 3.78 8.73
C THR A 169 15.57 4.58 7.86
N LEU A 170 14.88 5.54 8.46
CA LEU A 170 13.96 6.41 7.74
C LEU A 170 14.77 7.25 6.73
N PRO A 171 14.52 7.14 5.42
CA PRO A 171 15.27 7.85 4.41
C PRO A 171 14.92 9.33 4.48
N LYS A 172 15.81 10.16 5.02
CA LYS A 172 15.59 11.62 5.14
C LYS A 172 15.30 12.28 3.79
N ASN A 173 15.91 11.79 2.72
CA ASN A 173 15.71 12.27 1.36
C ASN A 173 14.32 11.91 0.81
N SER A 174 13.55 11.04 1.46
CA SER A 174 12.16 10.81 1.05
C SER A 174 11.27 12.04 1.28
N PHE A 175 11.56 12.84 2.31
CA PHE A 175 10.76 14.03 2.62
C PHE A 175 10.88 15.13 1.56
N SER A 176 11.93 15.11 0.73
CA SER A 176 12.00 16.03 -0.41
C SER A 176 11.14 15.57 -1.59
N LEU A 177 10.73 14.30 -1.64
CA LEU A 177 9.97 13.68 -2.73
C LEU A 177 8.46 13.72 -2.52
N TYR A 178 7.99 14.07 -1.33
CA TYR A 178 6.56 14.21 -1.03
C TYR A 178 6.31 15.20 0.10
N HIS A 179 5.18 15.92 0.07
CA HIS A 179 4.76 16.74 1.21
C HIS A 179 4.03 15.87 2.23
N SER A 180 4.63 15.66 3.41
CA SER A 180 3.91 15.03 4.52
C SER A 180 2.86 15.99 5.07
N SER A 181 1.60 15.56 5.09
CA SER A 181 0.45 16.28 5.63
C SER A 181 0.34 16.25 7.16
N THR A 182 1.43 15.95 7.87
CA THR A 182 1.51 16.24 9.31
C THR A 182 2.06 17.65 9.49
N HIS A 183 1.15 18.63 9.49
CA HIS A 183 1.42 19.86 10.22
C HIS A 183 1.82 19.46 11.64
N HIS A 184 3.07 19.72 11.99
CA HIS A 184 3.50 19.76 13.38
C HIS A 184 2.58 20.76 14.09
N ILE A 185 1.54 20.28 14.76
CA ILE A 185 0.94 21.02 15.86
C ILE A 185 2.01 20.95 16.94
N LYS A 186 2.91 21.93 16.95
CA LYS A 186 3.64 22.24 18.18
C LYS A 186 2.54 22.59 19.19
N PRO A 187 2.40 21.87 20.31
CA PRO A 187 1.61 22.43 21.39
C PRO A 187 2.30 23.74 21.75
N GLU A 188 1.58 24.85 21.61
CA GLU A 188 1.99 26.08 22.28
C GLU A 188 1.99 25.75 23.76
N CYS A 189 3.19 25.77 24.36
CA CYS A 189 3.29 25.72 25.80
C CYS A 189 2.65 26.99 26.35
N CYS A 190 1.49 26.85 27.00
CA CYS A 190 1.00 27.83 27.95
C CYS A 190 1.92 27.90 29.17
#